data_AF-A0A948MJ41-F1
#
_entry.id   AF-A0A948MJ41-F1
#
_cell.length_a   1.000
_cell.length_b   1.000
_cell.length_c   1.000
_cell.angle_alpha   90.00
_cell.angle_beta   90.00
_cell.angle_gamma   90.00
#
_symmetry.space_group_name_H-M   'P 1'
#
loop_
_entity.id
_entity.type
_entity.pdbx_description
1 polymer ?
#
loop_
_entity_poly.entity_id
_entity_poly.type
_entity_poly.pdbx_seq_one_letter_code
_entity_poly.pdbx_strand_id
1 'polypeptide(L)'
;FLQIGESKYGKPILDRILRPQTRLEDAARTAIVSLDSTIRSNLSVGLPVDLVLIRKDDLRITQRMRLAGDSPLYAEIHGNWSFKLEQAVASLPRFPWEA
;
A
#
# COMPACT_ATOMS: atom_id res chain seq x y z
N PHE A 1 -0.31 -11.01 8.87
CA PHE A 1 0.84 -10.09 8.72
C PHE A 1 1.11 -9.44 10.07
N LEU A 2 2.27 -8.80 10.26
CA LEU A 2 2.64 -8.11 11.49
C LEU A 2 3.07 -6.66 11.16
N GLN A 3 2.87 -5.74 12.09
CA GLN A 3 3.24 -4.32 11.95
C GLN A 3 3.86 -3.82 13.26
N ILE A 4 4.75 -2.84 13.17
CA ILE A 4 5.39 -2.14 14.30
C ILE A 4 5.35 -0.62 14.04
N GLY A 5 5.54 0.18 15.10
CA GLY A 5 5.44 1.64 15.02
C GLY A 5 4.01 2.13 14.75
N GLU A 6 3.90 3.22 13.99
CA GLU A 6 2.62 3.81 13.59
C GLU A 6 1.91 2.96 12.53
N SER A 7 1.08 2.03 12.99
CA SER A 7 0.55 0.93 12.17
C SER A 7 -0.95 1.03 11.85
N LYS A 8 -1.68 1.93 12.52
CA LYS A 8 -3.14 1.98 12.46
C LYS A 8 -3.68 2.46 11.11
N TYR A 9 -3.07 3.49 10.52
CA TYR A 9 -3.55 4.12 9.28
C TYR A 9 -3.52 3.19 8.07
N GLY A 10 -2.43 2.42 7.93
CA GLY A 10 -2.25 1.48 6.83
C GLY A 10 -2.88 0.10 7.03
N LYS A 11 -3.38 -0.22 8.23
CA LYS A 11 -3.92 -1.56 8.55
C LYS A 11 -5.16 -1.96 7.72
N PRO A 12 -6.16 -1.08 7.47
CA PRO A 12 -7.39 -1.48 6.79
C PRO A 12 -7.20 -2.05 5.38
N ILE A 13 -6.25 -1.53 4.59
CA ILE A 13 -6.00 -2.06 3.24
C ILE A 13 -5.35 -3.46 3.30
N LEU A 14 -4.46 -3.69 4.27
CA LEU A 14 -3.84 -4.99 4.49
C LEU A 14 -4.89 -6.04 4.90
N ASP A 15 -5.79 -5.69 5.82
CA ASP A 15 -6.87 -6.59 6.26
C ASP A 15 -7.83 -6.95 5.11
N ARG A 16 -8.12 -6.00 4.21
CA ARG A 16 -9.02 -6.22 3.07
C ARG A 16 -8.41 -7.10 1.98
N ILE A 17 -7.13 -6.92 1.65
CA ILE A 17 -6.52 -7.51 0.45
C ILE A 17 -5.68 -8.76 0.76
N LEU A 18 -4.94 -8.78 1.86
CA LEU A 18 -3.96 -9.86 2.09
C LEU A 18 -4.61 -11.15 2.57
N ARG A 19 -4.26 -12.25 1.90
CA ARG A 19 -4.61 -13.64 2.23
C ARG A 19 -3.37 -14.52 2.09
N PRO A 20 -3.34 -15.74 2.66
CA PRO A 20 -2.20 -16.65 2.51
C PRO A 20 -1.85 -16.98 1.05
N GLN A 21 -2.82 -16.93 0.15
CA GLN A 21 -2.67 -17.21 -1.29
C GLN A 21 -2.31 -15.96 -2.11
N THR A 22 -2.28 -14.77 -1.51
CA THR A 22 -1.89 -13.54 -2.22
C THR A 22 -0.48 -13.69 -2.76
N ARG A 23 -0.29 -13.39 -4.04
CA ARG A 23 1.04 -13.44 -4.66
C ARG A 23 1.97 -12.43 -3.97
N LEU A 24 3.25 -12.78 -3.90
CA LEU A 24 4.25 -11.96 -3.23
C LEU A 24 4.33 -10.54 -3.82
N GLU A 25 4.18 -10.40 -5.14
CA GLU A 25 4.20 -9.10 -5.81
C GLU A 25 2.95 -8.25 -5.50
N ASP A 26 1.78 -8.87 -5.35
CA ASP A 26 0.55 -8.18 -4.93
C ASP A 26 0.63 -7.76 -3.46
N ALA A 27 1.19 -8.61 -2.61
CA ALA A 27 1.44 -8.30 -1.22
C ALA A 27 2.41 -7.10 -1.06
N ALA A 28 3.47 -7.06 -1.86
CA ALA A 28 4.39 -5.93 -1.93
C ALA A 28 3.69 -4.62 -2.31
N ARG A 29 2.91 -4.61 -3.40
CA ARG A 29 2.12 -3.42 -3.80
C ARG A 29 1.17 -2.97 -2.69
N THR A 30 0.48 -3.92 -2.05
CA THR A 30 -0.44 -3.63 -0.94
C THR A 30 0.30 -3.02 0.26
N ALA A 31 1.51 -3.49 0.58
CA ALA A 31 2.34 -2.93 1.63
C ALA A 31 2.77 -1.49 1.33
N ILE A 32 3.10 -1.17 0.07
CA ILE A 32 3.41 0.22 -0.31
C ILE A 32 2.19 1.13 -0.17
N VAL A 33 1.00 0.68 -0.59
CA VAL A 33 -0.25 1.44 -0.42
C VAL A 33 -0.59 1.67 1.06
N SER A 34 -0.33 0.68 1.91
CA SER A 34 -0.46 0.77 3.37
C SER A 34 0.44 1.85 3.96
N LEU A 35 1.70 1.92 3.52
CA LEU A 35 2.65 2.95 3.93
C LEU A 35 2.29 4.33 3.37
N ASP A 36 1.85 4.44 2.12
CA ASP A 36 1.42 5.73 1.54
C ASP A 36 0.27 6.36 2.35
N SER A 37 -0.72 5.55 2.73
CA SER A 37 -1.83 5.97 3.59
C SER A 37 -1.34 6.47 4.96
N THR A 38 -0.27 5.86 5.47
CA THR A 38 0.32 6.20 6.76
C THR A 38 1.14 7.49 6.69
N ILE A 39 1.99 7.65 5.67
CA ILE A 39 2.80 8.85 5.41
C ILE A 39 1.91 10.09 5.28
N ARG A 40 0.75 9.96 4.63
CA ARG A 40 -0.21 11.08 4.48
C ARG A 40 -0.90 11.47 5.77
N SER A 41 -1.07 10.53 6.68
CA SER A 41 -1.88 10.72 7.89
C SER A 41 -1.05 10.97 9.14
N ASN A 42 0.26 10.66 9.12
CA ASN A 42 1.14 10.83 10.26
C ASN A 42 2.56 11.23 9.81
N LEU A 43 2.98 12.44 10.20
CA LEU A 43 4.28 13.02 9.85
C LEU A 43 5.49 12.28 10.47
N SER A 44 5.28 11.39 11.44
CA SER A 44 6.35 10.55 11.98
C SER A 44 6.78 9.42 11.04
N VAL A 45 6.01 9.16 9.98
CA VAL A 45 6.31 8.17 8.95
C VAL A 45 6.58 8.89 7.63
N GLY A 46 7.68 8.53 6.95
CA GLY A 46 8.10 9.21 5.73
C GLY A 46 8.95 8.33 4.82
N LEU A 47 9.31 8.89 3.67
CA LEU A 47 10.27 8.31 2.74
C LEU A 47 11.71 8.53 3.26
N PRO A 48 12.68 7.69 2.85
CA PRO A 48 12.57 6.58 1.91
C PRO A 48 11.93 5.32 2.52
N VAL A 49 11.29 4.51 1.68
CA VAL A 49 10.78 3.17 2.05
C VAL A 49 11.65 2.09 1.40
N ASP A 50 12.14 1.17 2.22
CA ASP A 50 12.89 0.00 1.77
C ASP A 50 11.98 -1.25 1.74
N LEU A 51 11.96 -1.96 0.61
CA LEU A 51 11.16 -3.15 0.36
C LEU A 51 12.06 -4.31 -0.06
N VAL A 52 11.83 -5.48 0.54
CA VAL A 52 12.51 -6.74 0.17
C VAL A 52 11.50 -7.85 -0.03
N LEU A 53 11.78 -8.73 -1.00
CA LEU A 53 11.04 -9.96 -1.23
C LEU A 53 11.95 -11.17 -1.07
N ILE A 54 11.49 -12.15 -0.32
CA ILE A 54 12.15 -13.44 -0.12
C ILE A 54 11.17 -14.50 -0.59
N ARG A 55 11.53 -15.25 -1.65
CA ARG A 55 10.72 -16.37 -2.11
C ARG A 55 10.92 -17.57 -1.19
N LYS A 56 9.89 -18.40 -1.10
CA LYS A 56 9.95 -19.64 -0.36
C LYS A 56 11.14 -20.47 -0.88
N ASP A 57 11.90 -21.05 0.03
CA ASP A 57 13.04 -21.96 -0.24
C ASP A 57 14.28 -21.31 -0.90
N ASP A 58 14.22 -20.03 -1.29
CA ASP A 58 15.35 -19.33 -1.95
C ASP A 58 16.51 -19.00 -1.00
N LEU A 59 16.26 -18.91 0.32
CA LEU A 59 17.23 -18.54 1.37
C LEU A 59 18.05 -17.27 1.08
N ARG A 60 17.53 -16.38 0.24
CA ARG A 60 18.19 -15.12 -0.17
C ARG A 60 17.15 -14.05 -0.47
N ILE A 61 17.61 -12.80 -0.46
CA ILE A 61 16.80 -11.68 -0.98
C ILE A 61 16.67 -11.88 -2.49
N THR A 62 15.44 -12.09 -2.93
CA THR A 62 15.13 -12.30 -4.35
C THR A 62 14.90 -11.00 -5.09
N GLN A 63 14.32 -10.00 -4.40
CA GLN A 63 14.12 -8.65 -4.92
C GLN A 63 14.35 -7.65 -3.79
N ARG A 64 14.89 -6.48 -4.14
CA ARG A 64 15.05 -5.34 -3.26
C ARG A 64 14.73 -4.06 -4.01
N MET A 65 14.09 -3.12 -3.34
CA MET A 65 13.73 -1.83 -3.91
C MET A 65 13.76 -0.77 -2.81
N ARG A 66 14.27 0.42 -3.14
CA ARG A 66 14.18 1.59 -2.27
C ARG A 66 13.39 2.68 -3.00
N LEU A 67 12.31 3.14 -2.38
CA LEU A 67 11.48 4.23 -2.88
C LEU A 67 11.90 5.50 -2.13
N ALA A 68 12.69 6.33 -2.80
CA ALA A 68 13.12 7.64 -2.29
C ALA A 68 12.02 8.70 -2.44
N GLY A 69 12.22 9.87 -1.83
CA GLY A 69 11.30 11.01 -1.86
C GLY A 69 10.94 11.49 -3.28
N ASP A 70 11.88 11.36 -4.21
CA ASP A 70 11.79 11.75 -5.61
C ASP A 70 11.51 10.57 -6.55
N SER A 71 11.18 9.38 -6.02
CA SER A 71 10.96 8.18 -6.82
C SER A 71 9.77 8.35 -7.78
N PRO A 72 9.98 8.28 -9.11
CA PRO A 72 8.88 8.37 -10.08
C PRO A 72 7.86 7.24 -9.90
N LEU A 73 8.34 6.04 -9.53
CA LEU A 73 7.48 4.89 -9.28
C LEU A 73 6.61 5.08 -8.03
N TYR A 74 7.14 5.67 -6.95
CA TYR A 74 6.32 5.98 -5.78
C TYR A 74 5.23 7.00 -6.12
N ALA A 75 5.60 8.06 -6.85
CA ALA A 75 4.65 9.07 -7.32
C ALA A 75 3.55 8.45 -8.20
N GLU A 76 3.90 7.54 -9.10
CA GLU A 76 2.96 6.83 -9.96
C GLU A 76 2.01 5.93 -9.16
N ILE A 77 2.53 5.10 -8.24
CA ILE A 77 1.72 4.22 -7.39
C ILE A 77 0.74 5.06 -6.57
N HIS A 78 1.25 6.11 -5.93
CA HIS A 78 0.46 7.02 -5.13
C HIS A 78 -0.67 7.67 -5.96
N GLY A 79 -0.32 8.30 -7.10
CA GLY A 79 -1.29 9.01 -7.93
C GLY A 79 -2.36 8.08 -8.52
N ASN A 80 -1.95 6.90 -9.01
CA ASN A 80 -2.89 5.91 -9.54
C ASN A 80 -3.83 5.36 -8.46
N TRP A 81 -3.33 5.13 -7.25
CA TRP A 81 -4.16 4.66 -6.14
C TRP A 81 -5.19 5.71 -5.71
N SER A 82 -4.78 6.97 -5.56
CA SER A 82 -5.67 8.09 -5.26
C SER A 82 -6.78 8.22 -6.30
N PHE A 83 -6.42 8.23 -7.59
CA PHE A 83 -7.38 8.31 -8.68
C PHE A 83 -8.40 7.16 -8.65
N LYS A 84 -7.94 5.92 -8.42
CA LYS A 84 -8.83 4.76 -8.33
C LYS A 84 -9.76 4.80 -7.12
N LEU A 85 -9.32 5.35 -5.99
CA LEU A 85 -10.18 5.53 -4.82
C LEU A 85 -11.28 6.55 -5.09
N GLU A 86 -10.96 7.67 -5.74
CA GLU A 86 -11.96 8.66 -6.15
C GLU A 86 -13.01 8.04 -7.09
N GLN A 87 -12.57 7.27 -8.08
CA GLN A 87 -13.47 6.53 -8.97
C GLN A 87 -14.34 5.51 -8.23
N ALA A 88 -13.76 4.78 -7.28
CA ALA A 88 -14.50 3.81 -6.48
C ALA A 88 -15.61 4.48 -5.66
N VAL A 89 -15.31 5.62 -5.04
CA VAL A 89 -16.32 6.41 -4.30
C VAL A 89 -17.41 6.94 -5.24
N ALA A 90 -17.03 7.48 -6.41
CA ALA A 90 -17.97 7.98 -7.40
C ALA A 90 -18.90 6.88 -7.98
N SER A 91 -18.45 5.62 -7.95
CA SER A 91 -19.24 4.46 -8.40
C SER A 91 -20.20 3.90 -7.36
N LEU A 92 -20.18 4.42 -6.13
CA LEU A 92 -21.09 3.96 -5.08
C LEU A 92 -22.55 4.29 -5.43
N PRO A 93 -23.51 3.45 -5.01
CA PRO A 93 -24.91 3.76 -5.19
C PRO A 93 -25.24 5.08 -4.50
N ARG A 94 -26.02 5.91 -5.17
CA ARG A 94 -26.58 7.12 -4.57
C ARG A 94 -27.43 6.78 -3.37
N PHE A 95 -27.43 7.67 -2.40
CA PHE A 95 -28.28 7.55 -1.24
C PHE A 95 -29.76 7.73 -1.61
N PRO A 96 -30.69 7.19 -0.81
CA PRO A 96 -32.13 7.32 -1.07
C PRO A 96 -32.64 8.77 -1.17
N TRP A 97 -31.92 9.76 -0.63
CA TRP A 97 -32.31 11.17 -0.65
C TRP A 97 -31.70 11.98 -1.83
N GLU A 98 -30.90 11.35 -2.69
CA GLU A 98 -30.30 12.00 -3.88
C GLU A 98 -31.12 11.78 -5.16
N ALA A 99 -32.43 11.54 -5.01
CA ALA A 99 -33.40 11.37 -6.10
C ALA A 99 -33.69 12.70 -6.82
#